data_AF-A0A846P4W4-F1
#
_entry.id   AF-A0A846P4W4-F1
#
_cell.length_a   1.000
_cell.length_b   1.000
_cell.length_c   1.000
_cell.angle_alpha   90.00
_cell.angle_beta   90.00
_cell.angle_gamma   90.00
#
_symmetry.space_group_name_H-M   'P 1'
#
loop_
_entity.id
_entity.type
_entity.pdbx_description
1 polymer ?
#
loop_
_entity_poly.entity_id
_entity_poly.type
_entity_poly.pdbx_seq_one_letter_code
_entity_poly.pdbx_strand_id
1 'polypeptide(L)'
;MMKRTWILIFVALIPSAVVAGGINSSNKRNEAETAKTQPPGLTEIKVEDERQKIRLTALEGAIDPETYILGPFDRLLLMIGGPENSFELDVLPEGSVVLPNVGSFKAAGLTLSEFQDRLRKALRRYYKNIDIDCRLVQPRAFVVFVLGEVEKPGPVVVYAPFRVSRALDEAGGVTGRGSMREIEIREDNQLVRKVDLFSFLNLGDFDQNPMLKEGQSVLIPVRRNVIGVVGEVRKPGSYELVLGETVEDLLAYCGGITAFGDKGGLILERFYKEDSVSTKTFHLDDACDIVLQDRDVIVVPDILSFPQSRFVHVVGSGGREGRFFIHEGEKLRDFLPRIWRLSPDHLIDEAVLERKTSETFEHIRFSPAEVVAGGPQGDIELRSGDVITLPPFAAKVYVTGEVVEPGGYPFRADFRAEEYISLAGGPTKSGGYGRMSIYSRDGTKREANKASVIYRGETILVKRKRSASLGSFIAGLGSLSAFVLAIVALTR
;
A
#
# COMPACT_ATOMS: atom_id res chain seq x y z
N MET A 1 -57.26 7.86 18.61
CA MET A 1 -56.97 6.83 19.65
C MET A 1 -55.50 6.46 19.51
N MET A 2 -54.58 7.02 20.31
CA MET A 2 -54.07 6.50 21.61
C MET A 2 -53.53 5.06 21.48
N LYS A 3 -52.29 4.67 21.83
CA LYS A 3 -51.35 5.08 22.92
C LYS A 3 -49.89 4.77 22.46
N ARG A 4 -48.85 5.61 22.68
CA ARG A 4 -47.88 5.67 23.83
C ARG A 4 -47.48 4.28 24.36
N THR A 5 -46.19 3.89 24.51
CA THR A 5 -45.24 4.34 25.58
C THR A 5 -43.84 3.67 25.47
N TRP A 6 -42.76 4.48 25.40
CA TRP A 6 -41.46 4.54 26.15
C TRP A 6 -40.61 3.30 26.63
N ILE A 7 -39.29 3.37 26.34
CA ILE A 7 -38.07 3.32 27.23
C ILE A 7 -37.16 2.06 27.43
N LEU A 8 -35.83 2.33 27.26
CA LEU A 8 -34.53 1.83 27.83
C LEU A 8 -34.25 0.33 28.01
N ILE A 9 -33.13 -0.30 27.59
CA ILE A 9 -31.64 -0.11 27.65
C ILE A 9 -31.01 -1.26 28.48
N PHE A 10 -30.04 -1.93 27.84
CA PHE A 10 -28.86 -2.73 28.29
C PHE A 10 -29.00 -3.83 29.36
N VAL A 11 -28.40 -5.01 29.06
CA VAL A 11 -27.28 -5.63 29.81
C VAL A 11 -26.69 -6.80 28.98
N ALA A 12 -25.37 -6.81 28.79
CA ALA A 12 -24.57 -8.03 28.60
C ALA A 12 -23.22 -7.81 29.32
N LEU A 13 -23.01 -8.39 30.52
CA LEU A 13 -22.39 -9.69 30.81
C LEU A 13 -20.93 -9.83 30.33
N ILE A 14 -20.01 -9.95 31.29
CA ILE A 14 -19.04 -11.06 31.43
C ILE A 14 -18.55 -11.13 32.90
N PRO A 15 -18.37 -12.34 33.49
CA PRO A 15 -18.07 -12.56 34.92
C PRO A 15 -16.64 -13.06 35.23
N SER A 16 -16.40 -13.23 36.54
CA SER A 16 -15.42 -14.10 37.26
C SER A 16 -14.08 -13.44 37.64
N ALA A 17 -13.81 -13.05 38.89
CA ALA A 17 -13.69 -13.77 40.18
C ALA A 17 -12.30 -14.39 40.43
N VAL A 18 -11.70 -14.10 41.61
CA VAL A 18 -11.20 -15.08 42.63
C VAL A 18 -10.20 -14.42 43.63
N VAL A 19 -10.60 -14.45 44.93
CA VAL A 19 -9.84 -14.73 46.19
C VAL A 19 -8.76 -13.73 46.67
N ALA A 20 -8.52 -13.44 47.95
CA ALA A 20 -9.22 -13.56 49.25
C ALA A 20 -8.36 -12.85 50.33
N GLY A 21 -8.96 -12.56 51.48
CA GLY A 21 -8.30 -12.22 52.76
C GLY A 21 -8.19 -10.71 53.02
N GLY A 22 -8.50 -10.16 54.18
CA GLY A 22 -8.90 -10.70 55.47
C GLY A 22 -8.68 -9.62 56.54
N ILE A 23 -9.67 -9.47 57.45
CA ILE A 23 -9.52 -9.04 58.85
C ILE A 23 -9.14 -7.57 59.15
N ASN A 24 -10.18 -6.79 59.46
CA ASN A 24 -10.45 -6.08 60.72
C ASN A 24 -9.30 -5.32 61.44
N SER A 25 -9.43 -4.00 61.51
CA SER A 25 -8.97 -3.23 62.69
C SER A 25 -9.75 -1.93 62.85
N SER A 26 -10.63 -1.90 63.84
CA SER A 26 -11.24 -0.71 64.42
C SER A 26 -10.54 -0.33 65.73
N ASN A 27 -9.97 0.87 65.85
CA ASN A 27 -10.24 1.80 66.97
C ASN A 27 -9.34 3.04 66.98
N LYS A 28 -10.02 4.19 67.14
CA LYS A 28 -9.70 5.38 67.95
C LYS A 28 -8.40 6.16 67.67
N ARG A 29 -8.55 7.45 67.36
CA ARG A 29 -8.55 8.54 68.35
C ARG A 29 -8.93 9.88 67.72
N ASN A 30 -9.69 10.66 68.50
CA ASN A 30 -10.07 12.04 68.27
C ASN A 30 -8.87 12.96 68.53
N GLU A 31 -8.79 14.05 67.78
CA GLU A 31 -8.32 15.36 68.28
C GLU A 31 -9.01 16.44 67.45
N ALA A 32 -9.81 17.25 68.13
CA ALA A 32 -10.47 18.42 67.60
C ALA A 32 -9.89 19.61 68.33
N GLU A 33 -9.32 20.57 67.62
CA GLU A 33 -9.10 21.91 68.18
C GLU A 33 -9.19 23.01 67.11
N THR A 34 -10.15 23.89 67.34
CA THR A 34 -10.22 25.31 66.97
C THR A 34 -10.28 25.74 65.50
N ALA A 35 -11.51 25.91 65.02
CA ALA A 35 -11.84 26.86 63.96
C ALA A 35 -12.04 28.27 64.56
N LYS A 36 -11.21 29.22 64.15
CA LYS A 36 -11.53 30.66 64.15
C LYS A 36 -11.44 31.15 62.70
N THR A 37 -12.57 31.57 62.19
CA THR A 37 -12.79 32.05 60.82
C THR A 37 -12.15 33.42 60.60
N GLN A 38 -11.32 33.52 59.56
CA GLN A 38 -10.82 34.77 58.99
C GLN A 38 -11.69 35.10 57.76
N PRO A 39 -12.09 36.36 57.52
CA PRO A 39 -12.98 36.70 56.42
C PRO A 39 -12.30 36.44 55.06
N PRO A 40 -13.04 36.06 54.01
CA PRO A 40 -12.47 35.76 52.70
C PRO A 40 -11.82 37.02 52.13
N GLY A 41 -10.48 37.02 52.16
CA GLY A 41 -9.65 37.95 51.42
C GLY A 41 -9.78 37.70 49.93
N LEU A 42 -9.74 38.80 49.18
CA LEU A 42 -9.55 38.87 47.74
C LEU A 42 -8.62 37.74 47.29
N THR A 43 -9.13 36.85 46.45
CA THR A 43 -8.31 35.96 45.64
C THR A 43 -7.28 36.83 44.95
N GLU A 44 -6.01 36.69 45.35
CA GLU A 44 -4.89 37.05 44.49
C GLU A 44 -5.16 36.38 43.14
N ILE A 45 -5.60 37.18 42.18
CA ILE A 45 -5.62 36.79 40.79
C ILE A 45 -4.17 36.40 40.51
N LYS A 46 -3.94 35.13 40.20
CA LYS A 46 -2.68 34.63 39.65
C LYS A 46 -2.39 35.38 38.34
N VAL A 47 -1.86 36.59 38.44
CA VAL A 47 -1.37 37.36 37.28
C VAL A 47 -0.09 36.72 36.72
N GLU A 48 0.62 35.94 37.53
CA GLU A 48 1.84 35.21 37.14
C GLU A 48 1.61 34.09 36.09
N ASP A 49 0.44 33.44 36.07
CA ASP A 49 0.17 32.29 35.19
C ASP A 49 -0.07 32.72 33.71
N GLU A 50 -0.55 33.94 33.47
CA GLU A 50 -0.74 34.45 32.10
C GLU A 50 0.54 35.02 31.48
N ARG A 51 1.42 35.63 32.29
CA ARG A 51 2.73 36.11 31.81
C ARG A 51 3.63 34.95 31.35
N GLN A 52 3.52 33.78 31.99
CA GLN A 52 4.22 32.57 31.55
C GLN A 52 3.61 31.90 30.31
N LYS A 53 2.38 32.24 29.90
CA LYS A 53 1.75 31.71 28.68
C LYS A 53 2.23 32.39 27.39
N ILE A 54 3.06 33.42 27.49
CA ILE A 54 3.92 33.91 26.37
C ILE A 54 5.02 32.87 26.03
N ARG A 55 4.99 31.69 26.66
CA ARG A 55 5.82 30.50 26.41
C ARG A 55 5.94 30.17 24.92
N LEU A 56 7.12 30.50 24.39
CA LEU A 56 7.79 29.78 23.29
C LEU A 56 6.88 29.54 22.08
N THR A 57 6.51 30.60 21.36
CA THR A 57 6.22 30.36 19.95
C THR A 57 7.54 29.97 19.30
N ALA A 58 7.66 28.70 18.92
CA ALA A 58 8.73 28.27 18.04
C ALA A 58 8.63 29.08 16.74
N LEU A 59 9.59 29.97 16.51
CA LEU A 59 9.75 30.61 15.21
C LEU A 59 10.30 29.56 14.25
N GLU A 60 9.82 29.56 13.01
CA GLU A 60 10.32 28.67 11.95
C GLU A 60 11.78 28.97 11.54
N GLY A 61 12.33 30.10 12.01
CA GLY A 61 13.70 30.52 11.78
C GLY A 61 14.01 31.85 12.49
N ALA A 62 15.23 32.33 12.31
CA ALA A 62 15.60 33.67 12.75
C ALA A 62 14.80 34.73 11.96
N ILE A 63 14.37 35.79 12.63
CA ILE A 63 13.75 36.94 11.96
C ILE A 63 14.82 37.64 11.13
N ASP A 64 14.58 37.77 9.83
CA ASP A 64 15.47 38.47 8.92
C ASP A 64 15.30 39.99 9.07
N PRO A 65 16.33 40.73 9.53
CA PRO A 65 16.26 42.17 9.72
C PRO A 65 15.96 42.98 8.45
N GLU A 66 16.26 42.43 7.27
CA GLU A 66 16.05 43.10 5.99
C GLU A 66 14.60 43.02 5.51
N THR A 67 13.83 42.03 5.98
CA THR A 67 12.44 41.83 5.57
C THR A 67 11.43 42.12 6.69
N TYR A 68 11.86 42.09 7.94
CA TYR A 68 11.01 42.41 9.08
C TYR A 68 10.67 43.90 9.12
N ILE A 69 9.42 44.24 8.83
CA ILE A 69 8.91 45.61 8.91
C ILE A 69 8.49 45.90 10.34
N LEU A 70 9.04 46.94 10.96
CA LEU A 70 8.67 47.41 12.28
C LEU A 70 7.28 48.06 12.29
N GLY A 71 6.62 47.98 13.44
CA GLY A 71 5.29 48.54 13.67
C GLY A 71 4.97 48.68 15.15
N PRO A 72 3.79 49.19 15.48
CA PRO A 72 3.36 49.40 16.87
C PRO A 72 3.53 48.14 17.72
N PHE A 73 3.92 48.32 18.98
CA PHE A 73 4.11 47.25 19.98
C PHE A 73 5.27 46.28 19.74
N ASP A 74 6.13 46.54 18.74
CA ASP A 74 7.45 45.92 18.68
C ASP A 74 8.28 46.39 19.88
N ARG A 75 9.03 45.46 20.50
CA ARG A 75 10.01 45.78 21.54
C ARG A 75 11.42 45.58 21.05
N LEU A 76 12.22 46.64 21.19
CA LEU A 76 13.63 46.67 20.82
C LEU A 76 14.50 46.80 22.07
N LEU A 77 15.70 46.25 22.00
CA LEU A 77 16.77 46.45 22.98
C LEU A 77 17.88 47.23 22.33
N LEU A 78 18.10 48.46 22.78
CA LEU A 78 19.24 49.27 22.38
C LEU A 78 20.35 49.14 23.43
N MET A 79 21.54 48.76 23.02
CA MET A 79 22.74 48.74 23.85
C MET A 79 23.73 49.80 23.35
N ILE A 80 24.23 50.61 24.27
CA ILE A 80 25.22 51.66 23.98
C ILE A 80 26.50 51.38 24.79
N GLY A 81 27.51 50.82 24.13
CA GLY A 81 28.81 50.51 24.75
C GLY A 81 28.82 49.27 25.63
N GLY A 82 27.77 48.45 25.57
CA GLY A 82 27.68 47.18 26.28
C GLY A 82 26.33 46.96 26.98
N PRO A 83 26.14 45.79 27.59
CA PRO A 83 24.88 45.40 28.23
C PRO A 83 24.53 46.24 29.47
N GLU A 84 25.52 46.82 30.16
CA GLU A 84 25.32 47.69 31.33
C GLU A 84 24.52 48.97 31.00
N ASN A 85 24.51 49.37 29.72
CA ASN A 85 23.81 50.55 29.21
C ASN A 85 22.78 50.13 28.16
N SER A 86 21.83 49.30 28.59
CA SER A 86 20.74 48.83 27.75
C SER A 86 19.43 49.58 27.99
N PHE A 87 18.72 49.90 26.92
CA PHE A 87 17.40 50.54 26.94
C PHE A 87 16.39 49.63 26.23
N GLU A 88 15.32 49.27 26.93
CA GLU A 88 14.15 48.68 26.30
C GLU A 88 13.31 49.79 25.68
N LEU A 89 13.03 49.64 24.39
CA LEU A 89 12.34 50.63 23.57
C LEU A 89 11.11 49.98 22.96
N ASP A 90 9.92 50.45 23.32
CA ASP A 90 8.69 50.05 22.66
C ASP A 90 8.41 50.98 21.47
N VAL A 91 7.96 50.41 20.36
CA VAL A 91 7.38 51.18 19.26
C VAL A 91 5.97 51.61 19.66
N LEU A 92 5.77 52.92 19.83
CA LEU A 92 4.49 53.49 20.26
C LEU A 92 3.38 53.29 19.21
N PRO A 93 2.10 53.42 19.58
CA PRO A 93 0.96 53.31 18.65
C PRO A 93 1.05 54.22 17.43
N GLU A 94 1.66 55.40 17.56
CA GLU A 94 1.87 56.34 16.44
C GLU A 94 3.05 55.94 15.54
N GLY A 95 3.73 54.84 15.87
CA GLY A 95 4.81 54.25 15.09
C GLY A 95 6.20 54.85 15.35
N SER A 96 6.38 55.53 16.49
CA SER A 96 7.66 56.14 16.87
C SER A 96 8.28 55.46 18.08
N VAL A 97 9.61 55.55 18.18
CA VAL A 97 10.40 55.12 19.33
C VAL A 97 10.98 56.37 20.00
N VAL A 98 10.81 56.48 21.31
CA VAL A 98 11.32 57.61 22.09
C VAL A 98 12.55 57.19 22.86
N LEU A 99 13.66 57.90 22.63
CA LEU A 99 14.89 57.73 23.37
C LEU A 99 15.07 58.84 24.41
N PRO A 100 15.27 58.51 25.69
CA PRO A 100 15.56 59.49 26.72
C PRO A 100 16.76 60.38 26.33
N ASN A 101 16.60 61.69 26.47
CA ASN A 101 17.63 62.71 26.18
C ASN A 101 18.10 62.82 24.71
N VAL A 102 17.54 62.05 23.78
CA VAL A 102 17.90 62.08 22.35
C VAL A 102 16.73 62.57 21.50
N GLY A 103 15.52 62.04 21.70
CA GLY A 103 14.32 62.45 20.95
C GLY A 103 13.49 61.28 20.42
N SER A 104 12.54 61.59 19.52
CA SER A 104 11.64 60.63 18.89
C SER A 104 12.11 60.26 17.47
N PHE A 105 11.99 58.97 17.14
CA PHE A 105 12.40 58.39 15.87
C PHE A 105 11.26 57.59 15.25
N LYS A 106 10.90 57.86 14.00
CA LYS A 106 9.93 57.04 13.26
C LYS A 106 10.52 55.65 13.01
N ALA A 107 9.81 54.62 13.49
CA ALA A 107 10.16 53.21 13.34
C ALA A 107 9.16 52.46 12.44
N ALA A 108 7.86 52.70 12.60
CA ALA A 108 6.84 51.97 11.85
C ALA A 108 6.97 52.16 10.34
N GLY A 109 6.86 51.05 9.62
CA GLY A 109 6.98 50.98 8.16
C GLY A 109 8.41 50.92 7.63
N LEU A 110 9.42 50.96 8.50
CA LEU A 110 10.81 50.69 8.12
C LEU A 110 11.16 49.22 8.39
N THR A 111 12.14 48.69 7.66
CA THR A 111 12.73 47.41 8.05
C THR A 111 13.53 47.56 9.34
N LEU A 112 13.76 46.46 10.07
CA LEU A 112 14.58 46.47 11.27
C LEU A 112 16.00 47.01 10.95
N SER A 113 16.57 46.58 9.82
CA SER A 113 17.88 47.04 9.34
C SER A 113 17.90 48.55 9.04
N GLU A 114 16.89 49.06 8.34
CA GLU A 114 16.74 50.49 8.05
C GLU A 114 16.63 51.34 9.32
N PHE A 115 15.87 50.85 10.31
CA PHE A 115 15.71 51.54 11.58
C PHE A 115 16.99 51.51 12.42
N GLN A 116 17.69 50.38 12.48
CA GLN A 116 19.01 50.26 13.13
C GLN A 116 19.99 51.29 12.57
N ASP A 117 20.05 51.42 11.24
CA ASP A 117 20.90 52.39 10.56
C ASP A 117 20.52 53.84 10.85
N ARG A 118 19.22 54.13 10.87
CA ARG A 118 18.71 55.45 11.23
C ARG A 118 19.11 55.83 12.65
N LEU A 119 18.95 54.90 13.60
CA LEU A 119 19.25 55.10 15.01
C LEU A 119 20.76 55.30 15.21
N ARG A 120 21.58 54.46 14.59
CA ARG A 120 23.05 54.56 14.62
C ARG A 120 23.54 55.91 14.10
N LYS A 121 23.00 56.39 12.97
CA LYS A 121 23.34 57.70 12.40
C LYS A 121 22.96 58.86 13.33
N ALA A 122 21.83 58.77 14.03
CA ALA A 122 21.40 59.81 14.96
C ALA A 122 22.25 59.84 16.24
N LEU A 123 22.50 58.66 16.82
CA LEU A 123 23.21 58.52 18.09
C LEU A 123 24.71 58.83 18.00
N ARG A 124 25.33 58.69 16.82
CA ARG A 124 26.74 59.07 16.58
C ARG A 124 27.06 60.54 16.90
N ARG A 125 26.04 61.42 16.96
CA ARG A 125 26.22 62.82 17.37
C ARG A 125 26.47 62.98 18.87
N TYR A 126 25.94 62.05 19.66
CA TYR A 126 26.00 62.06 21.13
C TYR A 126 27.07 61.09 21.66
N TYR A 127 27.23 59.94 21.01
CA TYR A 127 28.15 58.88 21.41
C TYR A 127 29.21 58.65 20.33
N LYS A 128 30.46 59.05 20.60
CA LYS A 128 31.61 58.88 19.70
C LYS A 128 32.43 57.65 20.09
N ASN A 129 32.85 56.86 19.11
CA ASN A 129 33.69 55.67 19.29
C ASN A 129 33.11 54.64 20.30
N ILE A 130 31.79 54.59 20.40
CA ILE A 130 31.06 53.63 21.25
C ILE A 130 30.25 52.72 20.33
N ASP A 131 30.22 51.43 20.65
CA ASP A 131 29.42 50.46 19.91
C ASP A 131 27.93 50.64 20.20
N ILE A 132 27.10 50.63 19.16
CA ILE A 132 25.66 50.86 19.25
C ILE A 132 24.97 49.72 18.51
N ASP A 133 24.25 48.90 19.28
CA ASP A 133 23.53 47.73 18.79
C ASP A 133 22.06 47.82 19.19
N CYS A 134 21.16 47.51 18.25
CA CYS A 134 19.72 47.57 18.47
C CYS A 134 19.12 46.27 17.97
N ARG A 135 18.44 45.52 18.85
CA ARG A 135 17.91 44.18 18.54
C ARG A 135 16.41 44.14 18.72
N LEU A 136 15.73 43.33 17.93
CA LEU A 136 14.34 42.97 18.18
C LEU A 136 14.28 41.95 19.32
N VAL A 137 13.59 42.31 20.40
CA VAL A 137 13.36 41.43 21.56
C VAL A 137 12.05 40.70 21.41
N GLN A 138 11.01 41.43 21.02
CA GLN A 138 9.67 40.89 20.88
C GLN A 138 9.04 41.45 19.60
N PRO A 139 8.67 40.58 18.64
CA PRO A 139 7.89 41.01 17.50
C PRO A 139 6.49 41.41 17.96
N ARG A 140 5.90 42.39 17.27
CA ARG A 140 4.55 42.86 17.54
C ARG A 140 3.52 41.74 17.34
N ALA A 141 2.48 41.82 18.14
CA ALA A 141 1.30 41.00 18.01
C ALA A 141 0.14 41.84 17.48
N PHE A 142 -0.68 41.24 16.61
CA PHE A 142 -1.90 41.83 16.08
C PHE A 142 -2.99 40.78 15.99
N VAL A 143 -4.22 41.23 15.81
CA VAL A 143 -5.38 40.35 15.67
C VAL A 143 -5.66 40.12 14.19
N VAL A 144 -5.84 38.85 13.83
CA VAL A 144 -6.45 38.43 12.57
C VAL A 144 -7.76 37.73 12.86
N PHE A 145 -8.71 37.81 11.94
CA PHE A 145 -9.96 37.05 12.07
C PHE A 145 -9.86 35.75 11.28
N VAL A 146 -10.07 34.63 11.95
CA VAL A 146 -10.18 33.31 11.30
C VAL A 146 -11.66 32.93 11.23
N LEU A 147 -12.18 32.75 10.02
CA LEU A 147 -13.61 32.67 9.73
C LEU A 147 -13.94 31.44 8.89
N GLY A 148 -15.19 30.97 8.93
CA GLY A 148 -15.67 29.87 8.09
C GLY A 148 -15.57 28.50 8.77
N GLU A 149 -15.21 27.46 8.02
CA GLU A 149 -15.19 26.07 8.48
C GLU A 149 -13.93 25.72 9.30
N VAL A 150 -13.81 26.35 10.46
CA VAL A 150 -12.80 26.05 11.50
C VAL A 150 -13.47 25.66 12.82
N GLU A 151 -12.75 24.97 13.70
CA GLU A 151 -13.29 24.52 15.00
C GLU A 151 -13.68 25.69 15.90
N LYS A 152 -12.89 26.78 15.90
CA LYS A 152 -13.14 27.98 16.71
C LYS A 152 -13.03 29.26 15.86
N PRO A 153 -14.09 29.64 15.13
CA PRO A 153 -14.11 30.89 14.38
C PRO A 153 -14.02 32.09 15.34
N GLY A 154 -13.22 33.09 14.99
CA GLY A 154 -13.08 34.30 15.81
C GLY A 154 -11.75 35.03 15.64
N PRO A 155 -11.51 36.04 16.50
CA PRO A 155 -10.23 36.74 16.55
C PRO A 155 -9.13 35.83 17.10
N VAL A 156 -7.99 35.81 16.42
CA VAL A 156 -6.77 35.12 16.82
C VAL A 156 -5.64 36.14 16.93
N VAL A 157 -4.94 36.13 18.06
CA VAL A 157 -3.73 36.95 18.25
C VAL A 157 -2.57 36.23 17.58
N VAL A 158 -1.94 36.90 16.62
CA VAL A 158 -0.79 36.39 15.88
C VAL A 158 0.37 37.37 15.98
N TYR A 159 1.60 36.86 15.92
CA TYR A 159 2.78 37.71 15.84
C TYR A 159 3.17 37.95 14.38
N ALA A 160 3.91 39.02 14.09
CA ALA A 160 4.35 39.32 12.73
C ALA A 160 4.97 38.16 11.91
N PRO A 161 5.78 37.23 12.48
CA PRO A 161 6.29 36.08 11.72
C PRO A 161 5.29 34.92 11.55
N PHE A 162 4.07 35.02 12.06
CA PHE A 162 3.09 33.92 11.99
C PHE A 162 2.56 33.75 10.57
N ARG A 163 2.45 32.48 10.17
CA ARG A 163 1.88 32.07 8.89
C ARG A 163 0.42 31.63 9.04
N VAL A 164 -0.24 31.44 7.90
CA VAL A 164 -1.63 30.98 7.82
C VAL A 164 -1.83 29.68 8.61
N SER A 165 -0.94 28.69 8.45
CA SER A 165 -1.07 27.40 9.16
C SER A 165 -1.14 27.58 10.68
N ARG A 166 -0.30 28.46 11.25
CA ARG A 166 -0.29 28.72 12.69
C ARG A 166 -1.58 29.39 13.16
N ALA A 167 -2.10 30.34 12.39
CA ALA A 167 -3.37 30.98 12.73
C ALA A 167 -4.54 29.97 12.73
N LEU A 168 -4.54 29.01 11.82
CA LEU A 168 -5.52 27.93 11.80
C LEU A 168 -5.37 26.98 13.00
N ASP A 169 -4.14 26.65 13.39
CA ASP A 169 -3.87 25.82 14.57
C ASP A 169 -4.42 26.48 15.85
N GLU A 170 -4.21 27.78 16.01
CA GLU A 170 -4.77 28.56 17.14
C GLU A 170 -6.31 28.61 17.09
N ALA A 171 -6.89 28.60 15.88
CA ALA A 171 -8.34 28.46 15.67
C ALA A 171 -8.86 27.02 15.86
N GLY A 172 -8.00 26.07 16.26
CA GLY A 172 -8.36 24.67 16.51
C GLY A 172 -8.37 23.77 15.27
N GLY A 173 -7.89 24.27 14.13
CA GLY A 173 -7.83 23.56 12.86
C GLY A 173 -9.09 23.72 12.01
N VAL A 174 -9.00 23.22 10.78
CA VAL A 174 -10.09 23.19 9.79
C VAL A 174 -11.02 22.02 10.08
N THR A 175 -12.33 22.24 10.03
CA THR A 175 -13.31 21.16 10.25
C THR A 175 -13.29 20.17 9.08
N GLY A 176 -13.88 18.99 9.26
CA GLY A 176 -14.00 17.99 8.16
C GLY A 176 -14.80 18.45 6.93
N ARG A 177 -15.44 19.63 6.97
CA ARG A 177 -16.15 20.25 5.83
C ARG A 177 -15.38 21.42 5.22
N GLY A 178 -14.34 21.92 5.88
CA GLY A 178 -13.58 23.06 5.39
C GLY A 178 -12.56 22.69 4.34
N SER A 179 -12.28 23.64 3.45
CA SER A 179 -11.26 23.50 2.42
C SER A 179 -9.87 23.75 2.99
N MET A 180 -8.94 22.86 2.69
CA MET A 180 -7.51 23.09 2.95
C MET A 180 -6.77 23.64 1.72
N ARG A 181 -7.45 23.71 0.57
CA ARG A 181 -6.86 24.02 -0.74
C ARG A 181 -7.25 25.39 -1.27
N GLU A 182 -8.41 25.88 -0.87
CA GLU A 182 -9.00 27.15 -1.32
C GLU A 182 -9.12 28.14 -0.16
N ILE A 183 -8.14 28.16 0.77
CA ILE A 183 -8.15 29.09 1.90
C ILE A 183 -7.94 30.51 1.37
N GLU A 184 -8.75 31.45 1.82
CA GLU A 184 -8.73 32.84 1.34
C GLU A 184 -8.12 33.77 2.38
N ILE A 185 -7.07 34.50 1.99
CA ILE A 185 -6.60 35.67 2.74
C ILE A 185 -7.31 36.90 2.18
N ARG A 186 -7.98 37.64 3.05
CA ARG A 186 -8.72 38.86 2.70
C ARG A 186 -8.24 40.06 3.50
N GLU A 187 -8.21 41.23 2.87
CA GLU A 187 -7.88 42.52 3.47
C GLU A 187 -8.99 43.51 3.06
N ASP A 188 -9.57 44.23 4.03
CA ASP A 188 -10.73 45.11 3.79
C ASP A 188 -11.88 44.42 3.01
N ASN A 189 -12.12 43.14 3.32
CA ASN A 189 -13.10 42.27 2.68
C ASN A 189 -12.84 41.97 1.18
N GLN A 190 -11.67 42.34 0.64
CA GLN A 190 -11.24 41.98 -0.70
C GLN A 190 -10.31 40.77 -0.65
N LEU A 191 -10.43 39.87 -1.63
CA LEU A 191 -9.54 38.70 -1.77
C LEU A 191 -8.14 39.17 -2.16
N VAL A 192 -7.16 38.94 -1.28
CA VAL A 192 -5.74 39.24 -1.54
C VAL A 192 -5.08 38.05 -2.22
N ARG A 193 -5.28 36.84 -1.66
CA ARG A 193 -4.60 35.62 -2.11
C ARG A 193 -5.36 34.37 -1.70
N LYS A 194 -5.29 33.33 -2.54
CA LYS A 194 -5.67 31.95 -2.20
C LYS A 194 -4.45 31.13 -1.78
N VAL A 195 -4.68 30.23 -0.84
CA VAL A 195 -3.65 29.46 -0.14
C VAL A 195 -4.04 27.98 -0.13
N ASP A 196 -3.13 27.13 -0.62
CA ASP A 196 -3.29 25.67 -0.62
C ASP A 196 -2.41 25.01 0.44
N LEU A 197 -2.92 24.91 1.66
CA LEU A 197 -2.19 24.25 2.76
C LEU A 197 -2.08 22.74 2.58
N PHE A 198 -2.92 22.11 1.75
CA PHE A 198 -2.72 20.71 1.39
C PHE A 198 -1.42 20.54 0.60
N SER A 199 -1.17 21.41 -0.39
CA SER A 199 0.08 21.43 -1.17
C SER A 199 1.29 21.69 -0.26
N PHE A 200 1.21 22.65 0.66
CA PHE A 200 2.26 22.89 1.65
C PHE A 200 2.59 21.63 2.48
N LEU A 201 1.57 20.99 3.08
CA LEU A 201 1.78 19.88 4.01
C LEU A 201 2.14 18.56 3.31
N ASN A 202 1.65 18.32 2.10
CA ASN A 202 1.80 17.03 1.41
C ASN A 202 2.81 17.05 0.27
N LEU A 203 3.01 18.20 -0.38
CA LEU A 203 3.91 18.36 -1.53
C LEU A 203 5.15 19.20 -1.20
N GLY A 204 5.19 19.83 -0.02
CA GLY A 204 6.33 20.65 0.43
C GLY A 204 6.41 22.02 -0.25
N ASP A 205 5.29 22.52 -0.79
CA ASP A 205 5.21 23.85 -1.39
C ASP A 205 5.12 24.95 -0.31
N PHE A 206 6.28 25.45 0.12
CA PHE A 206 6.38 26.48 1.17
C PHE A 206 5.75 27.83 0.76
N ASP A 207 5.56 28.10 -0.53
CA ASP A 207 4.92 29.33 -0.98
C ASP A 207 3.43 29.35 -0.61
N GLN A 208 2.82 28.18 -0.41
CA GLN A 208 1.42 28.02 0.00
C GLN A 208 1.19 28.17 1.50
N ASN A 209 2.16 28.69 2.25
CA ASN A 209 1.93 29.03 3.65
C ASN A 209 2.48 30.43 3.97
N PRO A 210 1.91 31.51 3.41
CA PRO A 210 2.48 32.86 3.58
C PRO A 210 2.35 33.39 5.02
N MET A 211 3.17 34.39 5.37
CA MET A 211 3.02 35.18 6.59
C MET A 211 1.76 36.05 6.52
N LEU A 212 1.12 36.25 7.67
CA LEU A 212 -0.03 37.13 7.80
C LEU A 212 0.39 38.57 8.05
N LYS A 213 -0.44 39.51 7.61
CA LYS A 213 -0.27 40.95 7.83
C LYS A 213 -1.43 41.51 8.65
N GLU A 214 -1.18 42.65 9.26
CA GLU A 214 -2.22 43.45 9.92
C GLU A 214 -3.36 43.77 8.96
N GLY A 215 -4.60 43.80 9.48
CA GLY A 215 -5.79 44.04 8.66
C GLY A 215 -6.28 42.83 7.87
N GLN A 216 -5.52 41.72 7.84
CA GLN A 216 -5.94 40.52 7.14
C GLN A 216 -6.89 39.64 7.98
N SER A 217 -7.74 38.93 7.25
CA SER A 217 -8.59 37.85 7.74
C SER A 217 -8.36 36.60 6.90
N VAL A 218 -8.50 35.44 7.54
CA VAL A 218 -8.36 34.13 6.93
C VAL A 218 -9.75 33.50 6.88
N LEU A 219 -10.29 33.31 5.69
CA LEU A 219 -11.59 32.67 5.48
C LEU A 219 -11.38 31.27 4.92
N ILE A 220 -12.00 30.30 5.59
CA ILE A 220 -11.96 28.89 5.23
C ILE A 220 -13.32 28.54 4.63
N PRO A 221 -13.43 28.43 3.30
CA PRO A 221 -14.69 28.06 2.67
C PRO A 221 -15.00 26.58 2.93
N VAL A 222 -16.24 26.20 2.66
CA VAL A 222 -16.62 24.78 2.57
C VAL A 222 -15.86 24.15 1.40
N ARG A 223 -15.29 22.96 1.62
CA ARG A 223 -14.61 22.19 0.58
C ARG A 223 -15.52 21.89 -0.59
N ARG A 224 -14.98 21.99 -1.79
CA ARG A 224 -15.67 21.74 -3.07
C ARG A 224 -14.86 20.72 -3.87
N ASN A 225 -15.45 20.07 -4.88
CA ASN A 225 -14.76 19.07 -5.70
C ASN A 225 -14.16 17.95 -4.85
N VAL A 226 -15.02 17.21 -4.15
CA VAL A 226 -14.61 16.09 -3.31
C VAL A 226 -14.67 14.81 -4.13
N ILE A 227 -13.52 14.14 -4.27
CA ILE A 227 -13.36 12.89 -5.01
C ILE A 227 -13.10 11.76 -4.01
N GLY A 228 -13.77 10.63 -4.21
CA GLY A 228 -13.52 9.40 -3.47
C GLY A 228 -12.47 8.53 -4.14
N VAL A 229 -11.66 7.84 -3.34
CA VAL A 229 -10.76 6.79 -3.82
C VAL A 229 -10.77 5.61 -2.87
N VAL A 230 -11.03 4.43 -3.41
CA VAL A 230 -11.22 3.20 -2.63
C VAL A 230 -10.50 2.01 -3.29
N GLY A 231 -10.28 0.97 -2.50
CA GLY A 231 -9.59 -0.24 -2.92
C GLY A 231 -8.07 -0.19 -2.69
N GLU A 232 -7.31 -0.77 -3.61
CA GLU A 232 -5.86 -1.02 -3.50
C GLU A 232 -5.00 0.22 -3.76
N VAL A 233 -5.19 1.25 -2.95
CA VAL A 233 -4.33 2.44 -2.85
C VAL A 233 -3.72 2.54 -1.46
N ARG A 234 -2.57 3.22 -1.32
CA ARG A 234 -1.90 3.33 -0.01
C ARG A 234 -2.71 4.11 1.03
N LYS A 235 -3.42 5.16 0.61
CA LYS A 235 -4.25 6.01 1.46
C LYS A 235 -5.65 6.18 0.87
N PRO A 236 -6.57 5.20 1.05
CA PRO A 236 -7.95 5.34 0.60
C PRO A 236 -8.66 6.43 1.39
N GLY A 237 -9.63 7.11 0.78
CA GLY A 237 -10.35 8.18 1.44
C GLY A 237 -11.05 9.15 0.48
N SER A 238 -11.34 10.34 0.97
CA SER A 238 -11.90 11.44 0.20
C SER A 238 -10.88 12.57 0.11
N TYR A 239 -10.67 13.10 -1.09
CA TYR A 239 -9.72 14.16 -1.37
C TYR A 239 -10.44 15.37 -1.96
N GLU A 240 -9.97 16.55 -1.60
CA GLU A 240 -10.38 17.79 -2.26
C GLU A 240 -9.40 18.05 -3.40
N LEU A 241 -9.92 18.23 -4.63
CA LEU A 241 -9.11 18.50 -5.81
C LEU A 241 -9.36 19.90 -6.36
N VAL A 242 -8.30 20.50 -6.87
CA VAL A 242 -8.36 21.75 -7.63
C VAL A 242 -8.89 21.46 -9.03
N LEU A 243 -9.58 22.42 -9.63
CA LEU A 243 -10.16 22.26 -10.97
C LEU A 243 -9.06 21.96 -12.00
N GLY A 244 -9.18 20.84 -12.71
CA GLY A 244 -8.23 20.40 -13.74
C GLY A 244 -7.28 19.29 -13.29
N GLU A 245 -7.24 18.95 -12.00
CA GLU A 245 -6.48 17.79 -11.51
C GLU A 245 -7.06 16.47 -12.06
N THR A 246 -6.17 15.51 -12.26
CA THR A 246 -6.41 14.25 -12.99
C THR A 246 -6.43 13.05 -12.05
N VAL A 247 -6.73 11.86 -12.60
CA VAL A 247 -6.59 10.60 -11.85
C VAL A 247 -5.13 10.37 -11.43
N GLU A 248 -4.16 10.77 -12.26
CA GLU A 248 -2.74 10.67 -11.89
C GLU A 248 -2.42 11.51 -10.64
N ASP A 249 -2.88 12.75 -10.60
CA ASP A 249 -2.69 13.64 -9.44
C ASP A 249 -3.31 13.05 -8.17
N LEU A 250 -4.55 12.57 -8.26
CA LEU A 250 -5.22 11.89 -7.15
C LEU A 250 -4.41 10.69 -6.66
N LEU A 251 -3.96 9.82 -7.58
CA LEU A 251 -3.17 8.65 -7.22
C LEU A 251 -1.85 9.07 -6.56
N ALA A 252 -1.19 10.13 -7.01
CA ALA A 252 -0.01 10.67 -6.36
C ALA A 252 -0.31 11.10 -4.91
N TYR A 253 -1.42 11.80 -4.67
CA TYR A 253 -1.86 12.22 -3.33
C TYR A 253 -2.18 11.05 -2.41
N CYS A 254 -2.73 9.96 -2.96
CA CYS A 254 -2.99 8.72 -2.24
C CYS A 254 -1.72 7.92 -1.95
N GLY A 255 -0.56 8.36 -2.46
CA GLY A 255 0.71 7.63 -2.39
C GLY A 255 0.80 6.48 -3.39
N GLY A 256 -0.05 6.43 -4.41
CA GLY A 256 -0.06 5.45 -5.49
C GLY A 256 -0.83 4.16 -5.18
N ILE A 257 -0.93 3.32 -6.21
CA ILE A 257 -1.53 1.98 -6.17
C ILE A 257 -0.61 1.02 -5.38
N THR A 258 -1.20 0.10 -4.61
CA THR A 258 -0.44 -0.94 -3.88
C THR A 258 0.12 -1.99 -4.85
N ALA A 259 0.91 -2.95 -4.34
CA ALA A 259 1.40 -4.06 -5.17
C ALA A 259 0.28 -5.04 -5.61
N PHE A 260 -0.88 -4.99 -4.95
CA PHE A 260 -2.02 -5.85 -5.24
C PHE A 260 -3.11 -5.15 -6.05
N GLY A 261 -2.95 -3.87 -6.38
CA GLY A 261 -3.94 -3.16 -7.19
C GLY A 261 -3.84 -3.50 -8.67
N ASP A 262 -5.00 -3.72 -9.29
CA ASP A 262 -5.12 -3.87 -10.74
C ASP A 262 -4.81 -2.53 -11.44
N LYS A 263 -3.84 -2.56 -12.35
CA LYS A 263 -3.44 -1.41 -13.16
C LYS A 263 -4.14 -1.37 -14.51
N GLY A 264 -4.76 -2.46 -14.95
CA GLY A 264 -5.45 -2.55 -16.23
C GLY A 264 -6.95 -2.28 -16.14
N GLY A 265 -7.52 -2.39 -14.95
CA GLY A 265 -8.97 -2.31 -14.72
C GLY A 265 -9.40 -1.28 -13.68
N LEU A 266 -8.77 -0.09 -13.65
CA LEU A 266 -9.24 0.99 -12.77
C LEU A 266 -10.64 1.43 -13.20
N ILE A 267 -11.46 1.85 -12.24
CA ILE A 267 -12.83 2.25 -12.50
C ILE A 267 -13.05 3.67 -12.02
N LEU A 268 -13.63 4.48 -12.88
CA LEU A 268 -14.19 5.77 -12.57
C LEU A 268 -15.71 5.64 -12.51
N GLU A 269 -16.29 5.92 -11.35
CA GLU A 269 -17.72 6.14 -11.18
C GLU A 269 -17.99 7.64 -11.03
N ARG A 270 -18.72 8.22 -11.98
CA ARG A 270 -19.07 9.64 -12.00
C ARG A 270 -20.55 9.82 -11.71
N PHE A 271 -20.87 10.55 -10.64
CA PHE A 271 -22.23 10.82 -10.18
C PHE A 271 -22.73 12.17 -10.69
N TYR A 272 -23.83 12.18 -11.46
CA TYR A 272 -24.47 13.41 -11.93
C TYR A 272 -25.65 13.85 -11.04
N LYS A 273 -26.15 15.09 -11.23
CA LYS A 273 -27.21 15.70 -10.41
C LYS A 273 -28.57 14.98 -10.43
N GLU A 274 -28.81 14.08 -11.39
CA GLU A 274 -30.08 13.34 -11.55
C GLU A 274 -29.98 11.88 -11.06
N ASP A 275 -29.04 11.58 -10.15
CA ASP A 275 -28.73 10.23 -9.65
C ASP A 275 -28.28 9.23 -10.75
N SER A 276 -27.95 9.72 -11.94
CA SER A 276 -27.31 8.91 -12.98
C SER A 276 -25.82 8.73 -12.64
N VAL A 277 -25.36 7.48 -12.75
CA VAL A 277 -23.96 7.09 -12.56
C VAL A 277 -23.40 6.64 -13.90
N SER A 278 -22.27 7.21 -14.30
CA SER A 278 -21.47 6.71 -15.42
C SER A 278 -20.27 5.96 -14.87
N THR A 279 -20.13 4.70 -15.26
CA THR A 279 -18.99 3.86 -14.92
C THR A 279 -18.10 3.71 -16.15
N LYS A 280 -16.82 4.04 -16.02
CA LYS A 280 -15.79 3.86 -17.05
C LYS A 280 -14.65 3.04 -16.47
N THR A 281 -14.26 1.96 -17.15
CA THR A 281 -13.02 1.23 -16.86
C THR A 281 -11.90 1.75 -17.75
N PHE A 282 -10.69 1.89 -17.21
CA PHE A 282 -9.52 2.42 -17.92
C PHE A 282 -8.21 1.83 -17.40
N HIS A 283 -7.16 1.90 -18.22
CA HIS A 283 -5.82 1.48 -17.85
C HIS A 283 -5.09 2.61 -17.10
N LEU A 284 -4.18 2.28 -16.18
CA LEU A 284 -3.41 3.26 -15.41
C LEU A 284 -2.66 4.26 -16.30
N ASP A 285 -2.20 3.82 -17.46
CA ASP A 285 -1.49 4.67 -18.43
C ASP A 285 -2.36 5.81 -18.98
N ASP A 286 -3.69 5.67 -18.94
CA ASP A 286 -4.64 6.71 -19.35
C ASP A 286 -4.97 7.70 -18.23
N ALA A 287 -4.41 7.53 -17.02
CA ALA A 287 -4.80 8.29 -15.82
C ALA A 287 -4.53 9.80 -15.94
N CYS A 288 -3.48 10.20 -16.67
CA CYS A 288 -3.11 11.59 -16.89
C CYS A 288 -4.10 12.33 -17.83
N ASP A 289 -4.85 11.61 -18.66
CA ASP A 289 -5.82 12.18 -19.60
C ASP A 289 -7.21 12.36 -18.97
N ILE A 290 -7.44 11.80 -17.79
CA ILE A 290 -8.75 11.75 -17.15
C ILE A 290 -8.84 12.85 -16.09
N VAL A 291 -9.42 13.98 -16.46
CA VAL A 291 -9.74 15.08 -15.54
C VAL A 291 -10.91 14.69 -14.64
N LEU A 292 -10.68 14.85 -13.33
CA LEU A 292 -11.65 14.52 -12.29
C LEU A 292 -12.67 15.65 -12.06
N GLN A 293 -13.86 15.25 -11.61
CA GLN A 293 -14.98 16.12 -11.32
C GLN A 293 -15.49 15.87 -9.90
N ASP A 294 -16.23 16.84 -9.36
CA ASP A 294 -16.87 16.68 -8.04
C ASP A 294 -17.71 15.40 -8.00
N ARG A 295 -17.57 14.65 -6.89
CA ARG A 295 -18.23 13.35 -6.64
C ARG A 295 -17.77 12.20 -7.52
N ASP A 296 -16.70 12.33 -8.28
CA ASP A 296 -16.07 11.16 -8.88
C ASP A 296 -15.60 10.20 -7.78
N VAL A 297 -15.68 8.90 -8.06
CA VAL A 297 -15.12 7.84 -7.22
C VAL A 297 -14.21 6.99 -8.09
N ILE A 298 -12.93 6.93 -7.69
CA ILE A 298 -11.96 6.03 -8.29
C ILE A 298 -11.89 4.74 -7.47
N VAL A 299 -12.21 3.63 -8.10
CA VAL A 299 -12.06 2.29 -7.52
C VAL A 299 -10.83 1.66 -8.14
N VAL A 300 -9.87 1.30 -7.29
CA VAL A 300 -8.70 0.51 -7.66
C VAL A 300 -8.92 -0.91 -7.15
N PRO A 301 -9.36 -1.86 -7.98
CA PRO A 301 -9.64 -3.19 -7.49
C PRO A 301 -8.37 -3.94 -7.10
N ASP A 302 -8.52 -4.96 -6.27
CA ASP A 302 -7.50 -5.99 -6.10
C ASP A 302 -7.34 -6.78 -7.42
N ILE A 303 -6.10 -7.07 -7.78
CA ILE A 303 -5.67 -7.88 -8.92
C ILE A 303 -6.35 -9.27 -8.92
N LEU A 304 -6.83 -9.74 -7.77
CA LEU A 304 -7.60 -10.99 -7.65
C LEU A 304 -9.12 -10.80 -7.73
N SER A 305 -9.63 -9.59 -7.52
CA SER A 305 -11.06 -9.31 -7.33
C SER A 305 -11.80 -8.91 -8.62
N PHE A 306 -11.09 -8.53 -9.70
CA PHE A 306 -11.76 -8.20 -10.97
C PHE A 306 -11.91 -9.40 -11.93
N PRO A 307 -13.17 -9.77 -12.29
CA PRO A 307 -13.51 -10.92 -13.15
C PRO A 307 -13.25 -10.68 -14.65
N GLN A 308 -12.56 -9.60 -15.02
CA GLN A 308 -11.96 -9.45 -16.37
C GLN A 308 -10.76 -10.39 -16.57
N SER A 309 -10.28 -10.99 -15.49
CA SER A 309 -9.35 -12.11 -15.53
C SER A 309 -10.07 -13.30 -16.18
N ARG A 310 -10.11 -13.32 -17.52
CA ARG A 310 -10.42 -14.54 -18.27
C ARG A 310 -9.52 -15.62 -17.67
N PHE A 311 -10.08 -16.75 -17.25
CA PHE A 311 -9.28 -17.79 -16.60
C PHE A 311 -9.56 -19.14 -17.20
N VAL A 312 -8.57 -20.00 -17.19
CA VAL A 312 -8.70 -21.41 -17.56
C VAL A 312 -8.37 -22.27 -16.33
N HIS A 313 -9.05 -23.40 -16.22
CA HIS A 313 -8.81 -24.39 -15.19
C HIS A 313 -7.90 -25.48 -15.73
N VAL A 314 -6.77 -25.72 -15.08
CA VAL A 314 -5.87 -26.81 -15.43
C VAL A 314 -5.98 -27.90 -14.37
N VAL A 315 -6.28 -29.12 -14.80
CA VAL A 315 -6.50 -30.28 -13.93
C VAL A 315 -5.67 -31.46 -14.42
N GLY A 316 -5.08 -32.22 -13.50
CA GLY A 316 -4.40 -33.48 -13.77
C GLY A 316 -2.86 -33.41 -13.75
N SER A 317 -2.22 -34.57 -13.91
CA SER A 317 -0.87 -34.84 -13.35
C SER A 317 0.32 -34.39 -14.20
N GLY A 318 0.08 -33.58 -15.23
CA GLY A 318 1.05 -33.22 -16.26
C GLY A 318 1.79 -31.90 -16.09
N GLY A 319 1.32 -31.04 -15.19
CA GLY A 319 1.81 -29.67 -15.04
C GLY A 319 1.37 -29.04 -13.73
N ARG A 320 1.40 -27.71 -13.65
CA ARG A 320 0.84 -26.97 -12.50
C ARG A 320 -0.69 -27.00 -12.60
N GLU A 321 -1.33 -27.64 -11.65
CA GLU A 321 -2.79 -27.63 -11.50
C GLU A 321 -3.27 -26.31 -10.88
N GLY A 322 -4.49 -25.89 -11.22
CA GLY A 322 -5.14 -24.71 -10.62
C GLY A 322 -5.81 -23.79 -11.64
N ARG A 323 -6.21 -22.61 -11.17
CA ARG A 323 -6.73 -21.52 -12.02
C ARG A 323 -5.59 -20.68 -12.57
N PHE A 324 -5.62 -20.42 -13.87
CA PHE A 324 -4.63 -19.59 -14.55
C PHE A 324 -5.34 -18.47 -15.31
N PHE A 325 -4.86 -17.24 -15.11
CA PHE A 325 -5.38 -16.07 -15.81
C PHE A 325 -4.82 -16.01 -17.23
N ILE A 326 -5.68 -15.63 -18.18
CA ILE A 326 -5.36 -15.49 -19.60
C ILE A 326 -5.68 -14.08 -20.09
N HIS A 327 -4.94 -13.62 -21.10
CA HIS A 327 -5.17 -12.35 -21.78
C HIS A 327 -6.25 -12.47 -22.89
N GLU A 328 -6.73 -11.33 -23.39
CA GLU A 328 -7.61 -11.31 -24.57
C GLU A 328 -6.92 -11.90 -25.79
N GLY A 329 -7.54 -12.89 -26.43
CA GLY A 329 -6.98 -13.56 -27.62
C GLY A 329 -5.77 -14.45 -27.33
N GLU A 330 -5.45 -14.75 -26.08
CA GLU A 330 -4.32 -15.62 -25.75
C GLU A 330 -4.50 -17.02 -26.34
N LYS A 331 -3.48 -17.48 -27.07
CA LYS A 331 -3.49 -18.76 -27.77
C LYS A 331 -2.93 -19.88 -26.91
N LEU A 332 -3.36 -21.11 -27.19
CA LEU A 332 -2.91 -22.31 -26.48
C LEU A 332 -1.39 -22.47 -26.52
N ARG A 333 -0.73 -22.10 -27.63
CA ARG A 333 0.75 -22.15 -27.75
C ARG A 333 1.49 -21.23 -26.77
N ASP A 334 0.93 -20.07 -26.47
CA ASP A 334 1.54 -19.08 -25.59
C ASP A 334 1.24 -19.40 -24.13
N PHE A 335 0.09 -20.02 -23.89
CA PHE A 335 -0.38 -20.44 -22.58
C PHE A 335 0.34 -21.69 -22.03
N LEU A 336 0.49 -22.76 -22.83
CA LEU A 336 1.04 -24.04 -22.36
C LEU A 336 2.42 -23.91 -21.66
N PRO A 337 3.40 -23.13 -22.16
CA PRO A 337 4.69 -22.95 -21.48
C PRO A 337 4.61 -22.43 -20.04
N ARG A 338 3.52 -21.72 -19.67
CA ARG A 338 3.33 -21.13 -18.34
C ARG A 338 2.92 -22.18 -17.29
N ILE A 339 2.21 -23.21 -17.73
CA ILE A 339 1.68 -24.29 -16.88
C ILE A 339 2.54 -25.56 -16.96
N TRP A 340 3.30 -25.69 -18.03
CA TRP A 340 4.12 -26.85 -18.35
C TRP A 340 5.55 -26.67 -17.82
N ARG A 341 5.91 -27.44 -16.80
CA ARG A 341 7.27 -27.40 -16.22
C ARG A 341 8.18 -28.22 -17.13
N LEU A 342 9.15 -27.54 -17.77
CA LEU A 342 10.19 -28.11 -18.63
C LEU A 342 10.80 -29.40 -18.04
N SER A 343 10.30 -30.55 -18.50
CA SER A 343 11.09 -31.78 -18.58
C SER A 343 10.88 -32.33 -19.99
N PRO A 344 11.95 -32.55 -20.77
CA PRO A 344 11.89 -33.20 -22.09
C PRO A 344 11.19 -34.57 -22.08
N ASP A 345 11.03 -35.18 -20.89
CA ASP A 345 10.56 -36.55 -20.72
C ASP A 345 9.06 -36.67 -20.37
N HIS A 346 8.33 -35.56 -20.24
CA HIS A 346 6.87 -35.60 -20.02
C HIS A 346 6.13 -35.81 -21.35
N LEU A 347 6.06 -37.07 -21.77
CA LEU A 347 5.24 -37.56 -22.88
C LEU A 347 3.76 -37.59 -22.46
N ILE A 348 3.11 -36.42 -22.44
CA ILE A 348 1.65 -36.40 -22.56
C ILE A 348 1.38 -36.28 -24.04
N ASP A 349 1.05 -37.42 -24.64
CA ASP A 349 0.76 -37.50 -26.07
C ASP A 349 -0.63 -36.93 -26.38
N GLU A 350 -1.49 -36.83 -25.36
CA GLU A 350 -2.88 -36.39 -25.50
C GLU A 350 -3.34 -35.60 -24.27
N ALA A 351 -3.85 -34.40 -24.49
CA ALA A 351 -4.54 -33.55 -23.52
C ALA A 351 -5.91 -33.17 -24.09
N VAL A 352 -6.84 -32.78 -23.21
CA VAL A 352 -8.20 -32.39 -23.62
C VAL A 352 -8.49 -30.99 -23.12
N LEU A 353 -8.87 -30.09 -24.02
CA LEU A 353 -9.50 -28.82 -23.70
C LEU A 353 -11.02 -29.02 -23.76
N GLU A 354 -11.69 -28.84 -22.64
CA GLU A 354 -13.14 -28.84 -22.54
C GLU A 354 -13.66 -27.41 -22.50
N ARG A 355 -14.57 -27.09 -23.41
CA ARG A 355 -15.15 -25.77 -23.56
C ARG A 355 -16.66 -25.86 -23.45
N LYS A 356 -17.23 -25.07 -22.54
CA LYS A 356 -18.69 -24.99 -22.38
C LYS A 356 -19.31 -24.13 -23.48
N THR A 357 -20.23 -24.69 -24.25
CA THR A 357 -21.10 -23.96 -25.19
C THR A 357 -22.51 -23.78 -24.59
N SER A 358 -23.43 -23.15 -25.32
CA SER A 358 -24.78 -22.83 -24.83
C SER A 358 -25.61 -24.07 -24.46
N GLU A 359 -25.31 -25.24 -25.03
CA GLU A 359 -26.11 -26.46 -24.83
C GLU A 359 -25.26 -27.72 -24.52
N THR A 360 -23.95 -27.73 -24.78
CA THR A 360 -23.07 -28.91 -24.61
C THR A 360 -21.65 -28.54 -24.13
N PHE A 361 -20.81 -29.56 -23.95
CA PHE A 361 -19.35 -29.38 -23.81
C PHE A 361 -18.68 -29.83 -25.11
N GLU A 362 -17.82 -28.96 -25.65
CA GLU A 362 -16.93 -29.28 -26.76
C GLU A 362 -15.61 -29.82 -26.18
N HIS A 363 -15.15 -30.97 -26.68
CA HIS A 363 -13.91 -31.59 -26.25
C HIS A 363 -12.89 -31.55 -27.39
N ILE A 364 -11.86 -30.71 -27.26
CA ILE A 364 -10.79 -30.55 -28.23
C ILE A 364 -9.57 -31.31 -27.72
N ARG A 365 -9.25 -32.43 -28.37
CA ARG A 365 -8.03 -33.21 -28.07
C ARG A 365 -6.83 -32.59 -28.76
N PHE A 366 -5.73 -32.42 -28.04
CA PHE A 366 -4.48 -31.91 -28.59
C PHE A 366 -3.26 -32.59 -27.99
N SER A 367 -2.13 -32.58 -28.71
CA SER A 367 -0.83 -32.99 -28.18
C SER A 367 -0.07 -31.77 -27.67
N PRO A 368 0.22 -31.66 -26.36
CA PRO A 368 1.05 -30.59 -25.80
C PRO A 368 2.41 -30.47 -26.50
N ALA A 369 3.04 -31.60 -26.86
CA ALA A 369 4.33 -31.62 -27.53
C ALA A 369 4.26 -30.99 -28.93
N GLU A 370 3.23 -31.34 -29.71
CA GLU A 370 3.03 -30.77 -31.05
C GLU A 370 2.69 -29.27 -30.98
N VAL A 371 1.86 -28.85 -30.02
CA VAL A 371 1.50 -27.43 -29.85
C VAL A 371 2.75 -26.58 -29.57
N VAL A 372 3.62 -27.03 -28.65
CA VAL A 372 4.87 -26.32 -28.34
C VAL A 372 5.85 -26.35 -29.52
N ALA A 373 5.86 -27.43 -30.31
CA ALA A 373 6.64 -27.54 -31.54
C ALA A 373 6.08 -26.71 -32.72
N GLY A 374 4.99 -25.95 -32.51
CA GLY A 374 4.41 -25.05 -33.51
C GLY A 374 3.30 -25.65 -34.36
N GLY A 375 2.72 -26.78 -33.96
CA GLY A 375 1.61 -27.44 -34.63
C GLY A 375 0.33 -26.59 -34.74
N PRO A 376 -0.63 -27.01 -35.61
CA PRO A 376 -1.81 -26.22 -35.97
C PRO A 376 -2.80 -25.99 -34.82
N GLN A 377 -2.83 -26.88 -33.83
CA GLN A 377 -3.70 -26.73 -32.66
C GLN A 377 -3.21 -25.66 -31.68
N GLY A 378 -1.98 -25.14 -31.87
CA GLY A 378 -1.46 -24.07 -31.04
C GLY A 378 -2.15 -22.72 -31.25
N ASP A 379 -2.86 -22.53 -32.36
CA ASP A 379 -3.56 -21.28 -32.68
C ASP A 379 -4.95 -21.15 -32.05
N ILE A 380 -5.39 -22.16 -31.29
CA ILE A 380 -6.67 -22.12 -30.57
C ILE A 380 -6.61 -21.00 -29.53
N GLU A 381 -7.48 -20.00 -29.67
CA GLU A 381 -7.69 -18.96 -28.67
C GLU A 381 -8.43 -19.52 -27.45
N LEU A 382 -7.91 -19.23 -26.26
CA LEU A 382 -8.49 -19.66 -25.00
C LEU A 382 -9.65 -18.74 -24.59
N ARG A 383 -10.68 -19.35 -24.01
CA ARG A 383 -11.86 -18.65 -23.49
C ARG A 383 -11.94 -18.79 -21.98
N SER A 384 -12.50 -17.78 -21.34
CA SER A 384 -12.75 -17.85 -19.90
C SER A 384 -13.67 -19.03 -19.58
N GLY A 385 -13.27 -19.84 -18.61
CA GLY A 385 -13.96 -21.05 -18.21
C GLY A 385 -13.55 -22.32 -18.95
N ASP A 386 -12.62 -22.27 -19.91
CA ASP A 386 -12.05 -23.49 -20.51
C ASP A 386 -11.37 -24.36 -19.43
N VAL A 387 -11.50 -25.68 -19.56
CA VAL A 387 -10.87 -26.66 -18.68
C VAL A 387 -9.86 -27.48 -19.48
N ILE A 388 -8.58 -27.36 -19.15
CA ILE A 388 -7.51 -28.15 -19.75
C ILE A 388 -7.21 -29.33 -18.82
N THR A 389 -7.57 -30.52 -19.27
CA THR A 389 -7.31 -31.77 -18.58
C THR A 389 -6.07 -32.43 -19.14
N LEU A 390 -5.05 -32.55 -18.29
CA LEU A 390 -3.83 -33.30 -18.55
C LEU A 390 -4.02 -34.70 -17.94
N PRO A 391 -4.24 -35.75 -18.75
CA PRO A 391 -4.50 -37.08 -18.20
C PRO A 391 -3.34 -37.54 -17.31
N PRO A 392 -3.62 -38.33 -16.27
CA PRO A 392 -2.58 -38.87 -15.42
C PRO A 392 -1.61 -39.70 -16.27
N PHE A 393 -0.32 -39.37 -16.19
CA PHE A 393 0.72 -40.14 -16.85
C PHE A 393 0.80 -41.53 -16.21
N ALA A 394 0.10 -42.51 -16.80
CA ALA A 394 0.29 -43.92 -16.48
C ALA A 394 1.59 -44.38 -17.13
N ALA A 395 2.74 -43.94 -16.60
CA ALA A 395 4.04 -44.46 -17.05
C ALA A 395 3.97 -45.98 -16.95
N LYS A 396 4.44 -46.72 -17.97
CA LYS A 396 4.46 -48.18 -17.92
C LYS A 396 5.88 -48.70 -17.67
N VAL A 397 5.98 -49.85 -17.05
CA VAL A 397 7.16 -50.72 -17.01
C VAL A 397 6.82 -51.95 -17.82
N TYR A 398 7.70 -52.36 -18.73
CA TYR A 398 7.47 -53.55 -19.52
C TYR A 398 8.14 -54.75 -18.87
N VAL A 399 7.41 -55.85 -18.72
CA VAL A 399 7.97 -57.11 -18.22
C VAL A 399 7.89 -58.13 -19.36
N THR A 400 9.04 -58.70 -19.72
CA THR A 400 9.20 -59.56 -20.90
C THR A 400 10.09 -60.76 -20.58
N GLY A 401 10.10 -61.75 -21.49
CA GLY A 401 10.89 -62.98 -21.32
C GLY A 401 10.10 -64.09 -20.63
N GLU A 402 10.75 -64.79 -19.70
CA GLU A 402 10.21 -65.99 -19.04
C GLU A 402 9.30 -65.64 -17.85
N VAL A 403 8.20 -64.93 -18.12
CA VAL A 403 7.10 -64.63 -17.20
C VAL A 403 5.77 -65.18 -17.71
N VAL A 404 4.79 -65.35 -16.84
CA VAL A 404 3.48 -65.94 -17.22
C VAL A 404 2.72 -65.03 -18.17
N GLU A 405 2.67 -63.73 -17.87
CA GLU A 405 2.00 -62.72 -18.67
C GLU A 405 2.99 -61.60 -19.02
N PRO A 406 3.68 -61.66 -20.18
CA PRO A 406 4.52 -60.54 -20.62
C PRO A 406 3.64 -59.37 -21.07
N GLY A 407 4.01 -58.14 -20.70
CA GLY A 407 3.19 -56.97 -20.98
C GLY A 407 3.69 -55.68 -20.34
N GLY A 408 2.95 -54.60 -20.56
CA GLY A 408 3.19 -53.29 -19.94
C GLY A 408 2.33 -53.09 -18.70
N TYR A 409 2.96 -52.74 -17.58
CA TYR A 409 2.33 -52.59 -16.27
C TYR A 409 2.45 -51.15 -15.75
N PRO A 410 1.46 -50.61 -15.03
CA PRO A 410 1.53 -49.25 -14.47
C PRO A 410 2.74 -49.06 -13.53
N PHE A 411 3.44 -47.94 -13.70
CA PHE A 411 4.60 -47.57 -12.91
C PHE A 411 4.20 -47.14 -11.51
N ARG A 412 5.02 -47.55 -10.54
CA ARG A 412 4.87 -47.35 -9.11
C ARG A 412 6.27 -47.20 -8.54
N ALA A 413 6.56 -46.03 -7.97
CA ALA A 413 7.91 -45.71 -7.47
C ALA A 413 8.31 -46.56 -6.25
N ASP A 414 7.32 -47.09 -5.54
CA ASP A 414 7.46 -48.02 -4.43
C ASP A 414 7.81 -49.45 -4.87
N PHE A 415 7.59 -49.81 -6.15
CA PHE A 415 7.83 -51.16 -6.64
C PHE A 415 9.31 -51.38 -7.00
N ARG A 416 9.78 -52.61 -6.83
CA ARG A 416 11.06 -53.12 -7.33
C ARG A 416 10.77 -54.15 -8.42
N ALA A 417 11.84 -54.71 -8.97
CA ALA A 417 11.75 -55.67 -10.06
C ALA A 417 10.89 -56.89 -9.71
N GLU A 418 10.93 -57.36 -8.46
CA GLU A 418 10.14 -58.51 -8.00
C GLU A 418 8.63 -58.26 -8.04
N GLU A 419 8.16 -57.08 -7.62
CA GLU A 419 6.74 -56.72 -7.61
C GLU A 419 6.20 -56.65 -9.04
N TYR A 420 6.97 -56.12 -9.99
CA TYR A 420 6.61 -56.12 -11.40
C TYR A 420 6.55 -57.51 -12.02
N ILE A 421 7.54 -58.36 -11.72
CA ILE A 421 7.54 -59.76 -12.18
C ILE A 421 6.35 -60.50 -11.58
N SER A 422 5.94 -60.17 -10.36
CA SER A 422 4.79 -60.78 -9.70
C SER A 422 3.46 -60.31 -10.32
N LEU A 423 3.35 -59.03 -10.70
CA LEU A 423 2.21 -58.54 -11.51
C LEU A 423 2.11 -59.25 -12.86
N ALA A 424 3.24 -59.68 -13.44
CA ALA A 424 3.32 -60.50 -14.64
C ALA A 424 3.01 -61.99 -14.40
N GLY A 425 2.39 -62.34 -13.27
CA GLY A 425 2.05 -63.70 -12.88
C GLY A 425 3.24 -64.53 -12.39
N GLY A 426 4.39 -63.89 -12.13
CA GLY A 426 5.63 -64.55 -11.71
C GLY A 426 6.44 -65.14 -12.90
N PRO A 427 7.65 -65.66 -12.63
CA PRO A 427 8.45 -66.32 -13.65
C PRO A 427 7.84 -67.67 -14.05
N THR A 428 7.98 -68.07 -15.32
CA THR A 428 7.59 -69.41 -15.79
C THR A 428 8.43 -70.50 -15.11
N LYS A 429 8.08 -71.79 -15.30
CA LYS A 429 8.91 -72.93 -14.85
C LYS A 429 10.36 -72.85 -15.38
N SER A 430 10.52 -72.23 -16.55
CA SER A 430 11.79 -72.01 -17.23
C SER A 430 12.48 -70.69 -16.81
N GLY A 431 11.78 -69.75 -16.17
CA GLY A 431 12.30 -68.47 -15.70
C GLY A 431 12.74 -68.48 -14.22
N GLY A 432 13.38 -67.39 -13.77
CA GLY A 432 13.70 -67.21 -12.36
C GLY A 432 14.07 -65.79 -11.97
N TYR A 433 13.69 -65.40 -10.75
CA TYR A 433 13.95 -64.08 -10.17
C TYR A 433 15.44 -63.73 -9.98
N GLY A 434 16.34 -64.71 -10.06
CA GLY A 434 17.78 -64.48 -9.87
C GLY A 434 18.53 -64.05 -11.14
N ARG A 435 17.86 -63.97 -12.30
CA ARG A 435 18.50 -63.61 -13.58
C ARG A 435 17.57 -62.74 -14.41
N MET A 436 17.71 -61.43 -14.26
CA MET A 436 17.00 -60.48 -15.09
C MET A 436 17.93 -59.36 -15.53
N SER A 437 17.62 -58.77 -16.68
CA SER A 437 18.26 -57.53 -17.12
C SER A 437 17.21 -56.45 -17.23
N ILE A 438 17.58 -55.24 -16.86
CA ILE A 438 16.76 -54.07 -17.09
C ILE A 438 17.37 -53.33 -18.28
N TYR A 439 16.52 -52.99 -19.24
CA TYR A 439 16.86 -52.11 -20.34
C TYR A 439 16.23 -50.76 -20.09
N SER A 440 17.06 -49.72 -20.05
CA SER A 440 16.60 -48.34 -20.03
C SER A 440 16.17 -47.92 -21.45
N ARG A 441 15.43 -46.82 -21.57
CA ARG A 441 14.84 -46.36 -22.84
C ARG A 441 15.88 -46.05 -23.93
N ASP A 442 17.07 -45.64 -23.52
CA ASP A 442 18.20 -45.42 -24.42
C ASP A 442 18.81 -46.74 -24.96
N GLY A 443 18.33 -47.89 -24.49
CA GLY A 443 18.80 -49.22 -24.87
C GLY A 443 19.95 -49.72 -24.01
N THR A 444 20.39 -48.94 -23.01
CA THR A 444 21.43 -49.38 -22.08
C THR A 444 20.91 -50.53 -21.22
N LYS A 445 21.78 -51.52 -21.00
CA LYS A 445 21.44 -52.74 -20.30
C LYS A 445 22.19 -52.81 -18.97
N ARG A 446 21.46 -53.09 -17.91
CA ARG A 446 22.03 -53.43 -16.59
C ARG A 446 21.52 -54.77 -16.09
N GLU A 447 22.39 -55.54 -15.45
CA GLU A 447 21.95 -56.72 -14.70
C GLU A 447 21.21 -56.28 -13.44
N ALA A 448 20.19 -57.03 -13.06
CA ALA A 448 19.31 -56.69 -11.96
C ALA A 448 18.93 -57.90 -11.13
N ASN A 449 18.51 -57.62 -9.91
CA ASN A 449 18.03 -58.57 -8.91
C ASN A 449 16.61 -58.17 -8.45
N LYS A 450 16.00 -58.99 -7.60
CA LYS A 450 14.65 -58.77 -7.05
C LYS A 450 14.41 -57.35 -6.50
N ALA A 451 15.38 -56.83 -5.75
CA ALA A 451 15.29 -55.54 -5.07
C ALA A 451 15.72 -54.35 -5.95
N SER A 452 16.01 -54.58 -7.24
CA SER A 452 16.45 -53.52 -8.13
C SER A 452 15.34 -52.49 -8.34
N VAL A 453 15.68 -51.22 -8.14
CA VAL A 453 14.80 -50.09 -8.43
C VAL A 453 14.52 -50.06 -9.93
N ILE A 454 13.26 -49.88 -10.29
CA ILE A 454 12.80 -49.76 -11.66
C ILE A 454 12.41 -48.31 -11.89
N TYR A 455 12.81 -47.75 -13.03
CA TYR A 455 12.42 -46.42 -13.47
C TYR A 455 11.32 -46.49 -14.54
N ARG A 456 10.64 -45.36 -14.72
CA ARG A 456 9.53 -45.19 -15.67
C ARG A 456 9.99 -45.56 -17.08
N GLY A 457 9.25 -46.44 -17.76
CA GLY A 457 9.54 -46.85 -19.12
C GLY A 457 10.67 -47.85 -19.31
N GLU A 458 11.27 -48.37 -18.23
CA GLU A 458 12.26 -49.44 -18.34
C GLU A 458 11.60 -50.79 -18.70
N THR A 459 12.36 -51.65 -19.37
CA THR A 459 11.95 -53.02 -19.69
C THR A 459 12.72 -54.02 -18.84
N ILE A 460 12.00 -54.81 -18.05
CA ILE A 460 12.53 -55.95 -17.30
C ILE A 460 12.48 -57.18 -18.20
N LEU A 461 13.64 -57.77 -18.48
CA LEU A 461 13.76 -59.04 -19.20
C LEU A 461 14.12 -60.16 -18.22
N VAL A 462 13.18 -61.07 -17.98
CA VAL A 462 13.42 -62.29 -17.18
C VAL A 462 14.05 -63.36 -18.04
N LYS A 463 15.26 -63.80 -17.67
CA LYS A 463 16.03 -64.78 -18.45
C LYS A 463 15.68 -66.22 -18.07
N ARG A 464 15.82 -67.12 -19.04
CA ARG A 464 15.69 -68.57 -18.84
C ARG A 464 16.77 -69.14 -17.91
N LYS A 465 16.37 -70.06 -17.01
CA LYS A 465 17.26 -70.89 -16.21
C LYS A 465 18.05 -71.82 -17.15
N ARG A 466 19.38 -71.86 -16.99
CA ARG A 466 20.22 -72.82 -17.72
C ARG A 466 20.03 -74.21 -17.12
N SER A 467 19.21 -75.06 -17.74
CA SER A 467 19.39 -76.51 -17.70
C SER A 467 19.77 -76.99 -19.10
N ALA A 468 20.73 -77.90 -19.17
CA ALA A 468 21.45 -78.24 -20.38
C ALA A 468 20.63 -79.13 -21.34
N SER A 469 20.53 -78.73 -22.60
CA SER A 469 20.88 -79.60 -23.74
C SER A 469 21.24 -78.71 -24.94
N LEU A 470 22.34 -79.03 -25.61
CA LEU A 470 22.99 -78.22 -26.65
C LEU A 470 22.11 -78.03 -27.92
N GLY A 471 20.97 -78.73 -28.01
CA GLY A 471 20.11 -78.77 -29.21
C GLY A 471 19.01 -77.69 -29.33
N SER A 472 18.85 -76.81 -28.32
CA SER A 472 17.82 -75.74 -28.36
C SER A 472 18.39 -74.32 -28.47
N PHE A 473 19.70 -74.19 -28.71
CA PHE A 473 20.42 -72.92 -28.59
C PHE A 473 20.22 -71.92 -29.74
N ILE A 474 19.79 -72.35 -30.94
CA ILE A 474 19.80 -71.48 -32.13
C ILE A 474 18.43 -70.80 -32.40
N ALA A 475 17.31 -71.32 -31.89
CA ALA A 475 15.98 -70.79 -32.25
C ALA A 475 15.44 -69.66 -31.33
N GLY A 476 15.98 -69.48 -30.12
CA GLY A 476 15.36 -68.61 -29.10
C GLY A 476 16.05 -67.26 -28.83
N LEU A 477 17.30 -67.05 -29.25
CA LEU A 477 18.05 -65.83 -28.94
C LEU A 477 17.74 -64.66 -29.88
N GLY A 478 17.34 -64.95 -31.12
CA GLY A 478 17.02 -63.93 -32.13
C GLY A 478 15.68 -63.23 -31.93
N SER A 479 14.66 -63.91 -31.39
CA SER A 479 13.31 -63.36 -31.28
C SER A 479 13.11 -62.45 -30.06
N LEU A 480 13.67 -62.80 -28.90
CA LEU A 480 13.53 -62.01 -27.66
C LEU A 480 14.34 -60.71 -27.67
N SER A 481 15.55 -60.74 -28.24
CA SER A 481 16.37 -59.53 -28.42
C SER A 481 15.72 -58.57 -29.42
N ALA A 482 15.19 -59.10 -30.53
CA ALA A 482 14.41 -58.31 -31.49
C ALA A 482 13.14 -57.71 -30.88
N PHE A 483 12.44 -58.42 -29.99
CA PHE A 483 11.24 -57.91 -29.34
C PHE A 483 11.53 -56.80 -28.31
N VAL A 484 12.60 -56.94 -27.52
CA VAL A 484 13.06 -55.87 -26.62
C VAL A 484 13.52 -54.66 -27.43
N LEU A 485 14.28 -54.86 -28.50
CA LEU A 485 14.69 -53.78 -29.39
C LEU A 485 13.50 -53.13 -30.10
N ALA A 486 12.46 -53.89 -30.46
CA ALA A 486 11.24 -53.36 -31.04
C ALA A 486 10.46 -52.51 -30.03
N ILE A 487 10.32 -52.97 -28.77
CA ILE A 487 9.68 -52.16 -27.71
C ILE A 487 10.51 -50.92 -27.43
N VAL A 488 11.84 -51.03 -27.33
CA VAL A 488 12.74 -49.87 -27.14
C VAL A 488 12.65 -48.90 -28.33
N ALA A 489 12.50 -49.40 -29.56
CA ALA A 489 12.31 -48.57 -30.75
C ALA A 489 10.91 -47.93 -30.83
N LEU A 490 9.88 -48.61 -30.35
CA LEU A 490 8.48 -48.12 -30.26
C LEU A 490 8.26 -47.15 -29.10
N THR A 491 9.19 -47.08 -28.14
CA THR A 491 9.14 -46.21 -26.95
C THR A 491 10.15 -45.06 -27.00
N ARG A 492 10.87 -44.90 -28.12
CA ARG A 492 11.78 -43.79 -28.42
C ARG A 492 11.10 -42.66 -29.17
#